data_AF-A0A4P5QW35-F1
#
_entry.id   AF-A0A4P5QW35-F1
#
_cell.length_a   1.000
_cell.length_b   1.000
_cell.length_c   1.000
_cell.angle_alpha   90.00
_cell.angle_beta   90.00
_cell.angle_gamma   90.00
#
_symmetry.space_group_name_H-M   'P 1'
#
loop_
_entity.id
_entity.type
_entity.pdbx_description
1 polymer ?
#
loop_
_entity_poly.entity_id
_entity_poly.type
_entity_poly.pdbx_seq_one_letter_code
_entity_poly.pdbx_strand_id
1 'polypeptide(L)'
;MKTKLIGLAAIAAIASLVTPFTHGQEEKLDLSSALGDKGAALKAETEEAGPGDNKRFTIRTDDNILPLEINDVYRNDQKTFFKIVEIPSKGSKGGIFVVERTAGSTDPDRKFHRVSGLGPVTLASRLTLLDIYLLGGMFMHPIALLGIFTIILSLNCLWIYRRKAQCPQAFVDASWKALQNRDLVEFDRLAKAERGLFPAICRTLTDRWETSTVEDIEGRAESVAATHINRLRTPVKTLNLIAAAAPLLGLLGTIVGMVLVFEAVAGATGAAKAQALAAGIRVKLFCTAAALAVAIPSLFAYFGFNQMLGGLISRCELLIEQFMHQVKILKRKSGGPASGAQEHAIHLRVPADGGSAPGVATAITDRG
;
A
#
# COMPACT_ATOMS: atom_id res chain seq x y z
N MET A 1 -5.90 -22.38 -10.73
CA MET A 1 -4.73 -22.49 -9.82
C MET A 1 -3.73 -21.34 -9.92
N LYS A 2 -3.58 -20.66 -11.06
CA LYS A 2 -2.55 -19.60 -11.26
C LYS A 2 -2.73 -18.33 -10.41
N THR A 3 -3.95 -17.95 -10.02
CA THR A 3 -4.22 -16.72 -9.24
C THR A 3 -3.88 -16.83 -7.74
N LYS A 4 -3.84 -18.04 -7.18
CA LYS A 4 -3.37 -18.24 -5.79
C LYS A 4 -1.84 -18.19 -5.68
N LEU A 5 -1.13 -18.50 -6.76
CA LEU A 5 0.34 -18.50 -6.81
C LEU A 5 0.91 -17.07 -6.78
N ILE A 6 0.23 -16.11 -7.41
CA ILE A 6 0.66 -14.71 -7.49
C ILE A 6 0.50 -14.00 -6.14
N GLY A 7 -0.56 -14.30 -5.38
CA GLY A 7 -0.75 -13.76 -4.03
C GLY A 7 0.26 -14.32 -3.02
N LEU A 8 0.63 -15.60 -3.14
CA LEU A 8 1.65 -16.22 -2.28
C LEU A 8 3.06 -15.72 -2.62
N ALA A 9 3.35 -15.47 -3.91
CA ALA A 9 4.61 -14.89 -4.36
C ALA A 9 4.78 -13.43 -3.91
N ALA A 10 3.69 -12.65 -3.82
CA ALA A 10 3.74 -11.29 -3.27
C ALA A 10 4.04 -11.27 -1.76
N ILE A 11 3.46 -12.20 -1.00
CA ILE A 11 3.75 -12.35 0.45
C ILE A 11 5.18 -12.87 0.66
N ALA A 12 5.65 -13.81 -0.16
CA ALA A 12 7.04 -14.26 -0.14
C ALA A 12 8.02 -13.16 -0.54
N ALA A 13 7.68 -12.31 -1.52
CA ALA A 13 8.50 -11.16 -1.91
C ALA A 13 8.56 -10.09 -0.80
N ILE A 14 7.47 -9.88 -0.05
CA ILE A 14 7.46 -9.01 1.13
C ILE A 14 8.36 -9.58 2.24
N ALA A 15 8.37 -10.91 2.44
CA ALA A 15 9.30 -11.55 3.38
C ALA A 15 10.77 -11.45 2.92
N SER A 16 11.03 -11.46 1.61
CA SER A 16 12.37 -11.27 1.02
C SER A 16 12.83 -9.81 0.97
N LEU A 17 11.94 -8.82 1.06
CA LEU A 17 12.32 -7.41 1.21
C LEU A 17 12.61 -7.02 2.68
N VAL A 18 12.19 -7.86 3.63
CA VAL A 18 12.44 -7.68 5.07
C VAL A 18 13.73 -8.38 5.52
N THR A 19 14.43 -9.10 4.64
CA THR A 19 15.80 -9.53 4.95
C THR A 19 16.72 -8.31 5.04
N PRO A 20 17.46 -8.13 6.14
CA PRO A 20 18.34 -6.99 6.30
C PRO A 20 19.39 -7.00 5.19
N PHE A 21 19.52 -5.84 4.53
CA PHE A 21 20.46 -5.55 3.46
C PHE A 21 21.90 -5.76 3.97
N THR A 22 22.43 -6.98 3.81
CA THR A 22 23.84 -7.29 4.00
C THR A 22 24.54 -7.15 2.66
N HIS A 23 25.03 -5.95 2.36
CA HIS A 23 26.20 -5.81 1.49
C HIS A 23 26.98 -4.56 1.86
N GLY A 24 28.24 -4.78 2.26
CA GLY A 24 29.22 -3.74 2.46
C GLY A 24 29.64 -3.11 1.13
N GLN A 25 29.96 -1.82 1.21
CA GLN A 25 30.89 -1.17 0.32
C GLN A 25 31.98 -0.61 1.23
N GLU A 26 33.15 -1.23 1.17
CA GLU A 26 34.38 -0.72 1.76
C GLU A 26 34.83 0.48 0.93
N GLU A 27 34.66 1.69 1.47
CA GLU A 27 35.37 2.85 0.96
C GLU A 27 36.71 2.92 1.68
N LYS A 28 37.77 2.51 0.95
CA LYS A 28 39.15 2.46 1.41
C LYS A 28 39.67 3.91 1.57
N LEU A 29 39.42 4.52 2.72
CA LEU A 29 40.05 5.77 3.11
C LEU A 29 41.44 5.44 3.70
N ASP A 30 42.50 5.98 3.10
CA ASP A 30 43.89 5.76 3.53
C ASP A 30 44.08 6.18 5.01
N LEU A 31 44.23 5.18 5.88
CA LEU A 31 44.17 5.30 7.34
C LEU A 31 45.55 5.39 8.01
N SER A 32 46.63 5.59 7.24
CA SER A 32 48.00 5.59 7.77
C SER A 32 48.36 6.86 8.57
N SER A 33 47.74 8.01 8.26
CA SER A 33 48.00 9.27 8.96
C SER A 33 47.21 9.45 10.26
N ALA A 34 46.10 8.73 10.44
CA ALA A 34 45.22 8.82 11.61
C ALA A 34 45.52 7.80 12.73
N LEU A 35 46.40 6.83 12.48
CA LEU A 35 46.77 5.78 13.44
C LEU A 35 47.75 6.26 14.53
N GLY A 36 48.60 7.25 14.21
CA GLY A 36 49.57 7.80 15.17
C GLY A 36 48.92 8.54 16.35
N ASP A 37 47.84 9.28 16.08
CA ASP A 37 47.14 10.11 17.08
C ASP A 37 46.18 9.29 17.97
N LYS A 38 45.53 8.26 17.38
CA LYS A 38 44.62 7.36 18.10
C LYS A 38 45.32 6.46 19.13
N GLY A 39 46.59 6.12 18.92
CA GLY A 39 47.35 5.29 19.87
C GLY A 39 47.66 6.01 21.19
N ALA A 40 47.87 7.32 21.14
CA ALA A 40 48.10 8.15 22.33
C ALA A 40 46.80 8.42 23.09
N ALA A 41 45.71 8.73 22.38
CA ALA A 41 44.39 8.90 22.97
C ALA A 41 43.87 7.62 23.65
N LEU A 42 44.12 6.45 23.05
CA LEU A 42 43.75 5.17 23.64
C LEU A 42 44.49 4.88 24.94
N LYS A 43 45.79 5.21 25.02
CA LYS A 43 46.58 5.05 26.23
C LYS A 43 46.09 5.97 27.35
N ALA A 44 45.80 7.23 27.04
CA ALA A 44 45.24 8.18 28.01
C ALA A 44 43.86 7.74 28.54
N GLU A 45 42.96 7.26 27.67
CA GLU A 45 41.64 6.75 28.11
C GLU A 45 41.73 5.44 28.91
N THR A 46 42.73 4.61 28.64
CA THR A 46 42.98 3.36 29.40
C THR A 46 43.55 3.68 30.78
N GLU A 47 44.40 4.70 30.89
CA GLU A 47 44.91 5.20 32.18
C GLU A 47 43.82 5.87 33.03
N GLU A 48 42.89 6.62 32.40
CA GLU A 48 41.74 7.23 33.10
C GLU A 48 40.74 6.20 33.66
N ALA A 49 40.58 5.05 33.01
CA ALA A 49 39.61 4.02 33.42
C ALA A 49 40.07 3.15 34.62
N GLY A 50 41.34 3.27 35.04
CA GLY A 50 41.94 2.47 36.10
C GLY A 50 42.21 1.00 35.69
N PRO A 51 43.13 0.31 36.39
CA PRO A 51 43.50 -1.07 36.07
C PRO A 51 42.29 -2.00 36.23
N GLY A 52 41.99 -2.79 35.19
CA GLY A 52 40.89 -3.77 35.21
C GLY A 52 41.25 -5.03 36.01
N ASP A 53 40.22 -5.72 36.54
CA ASP A 53 40.38 -6.94 37.33
C ASP A 53 40.87 -8.18 36.52
N ASN A 54 41.14 -8.06 35.22
CA ASN A 54 41.49 -9.17 34.30
C ASN A 54 40.49 -10.35 34.34
N LYS A 55 39.26 -10.10 34.79
CA LYS A 55 38.18 -11.11 34.81
C LYS A 55 37.79 -11.46 33.38
N ARG A 56 37.61 -12.76 33.14
CA ARG A 56 37.17 -13.32 31.86
C ARG A 56 35.66 -13.49 31.83
N PHE A 57 35.05 -13.08 30.72
CA PHE A 57 33.61 -13.20 30.49
C PHE A 57 33.37 -13.94 29.18
N THR A 58 32.56 -15.00 29.24
CA THR A 58 32.11 -15.72 28.05
C THR A 58 30.86 -15.05 27.51
N ILE A 59 30.95 -14.46 26.32
CA ILE A 59 29.84 -13.82 25.64
C ILE A 59 29.33 -14.76 24.56
N ARG A 60 28.04 -15.05 24.61
CA ARG A 60 27.31 -15.72 23.54
C ARG A 60 26.52 -14.66 22.79
N THR A 61 26.78 -14.52 21.50
CA THR A 61 26.02 -13.62 20.62
C THR A 61 25.43 -14.38 19.45
N ASP A 62 24.29 -13.90 18.97
CA ASP A 62 23.66 -14.35 17.73
C ASP A 62 24.12 -13.50 16.52
N ASP A 63 25.02 -12.55 16.76
CA ASP A 63 25.55 -11.62 15.76
C ASP A 63 26.68 -12.21 14.92
N ASN A 64 26.97 -11.58 13.78
CA ASN A 64 28.05 -12.02 12.91
C ASN A 64 29.41 -11.71 13.53
N ILE A 65 30.08 -12.75 14.01
CA ILE A 65 31.43 -12.66 14.59
C ILE A 65 32.53 -13.17 13.64
N LEU A 66 32.22 -13.41 12.36
CA LEU A 66 33.22 -13.77 11.34
C LEU A 66 34.43 -12.82 11.21
N PRO A 67 34.32 -11.52 11.51
CA PRO A 67 35.47 -10.65 11.43
C PRO A 67 36.20 -10.48 12.77
N LEU A 68 35.75 -11.11 13.87
CA LEU A 68 36.45 -11.01 15.17
C LEU A 68 37.82 -11.69 15.14
N GLU A 69 38.86 -11.02 15.66
CA GLU A 69 40.19 -11.59 15.84
C GLU A 69 40.62 -11.60 17.31
N ILE A 70 41.50 -12.53 17.65
CA ILE A 70 42.09 -12.63 19.00
C ILE A 70 42.99 -11.40 19.20
N ASN A 71 42.93 -10.78 20.38
CA ASN A 71 43.58 -9.52 20.76
C ASN A 71 42.89 -8.21 20.29
N ASP A 72 41.77 -8.28 19.57
CA ASP A 72 40.98 -7.07 19.32
C ASP A 72 40.48 -6.48 20.66
N VAL A 73 40.59 -5.15 20.81
CA VAL A 73 40.09 -4.42 21.97
C VAL A 73 38.76 -3.76 21.63
N TYR A 74 37.77 -3.95 22.50
CA TYR A 74 36.45 -3.36 22.44
C TYR A 74 36.18 -2.52 23.69
N ARG A 75 35.34 -1.49 23.54
CA ARG A 75 34.88 -0.58 24.58
C ARG A 75 33.37 -0.68 24.66
N ASN A 76 32.87 -0.75 25.88
CA ASN A 76 31.44 -0.61 26.19
C ASN A 76 31.08 0.89 26.37
N ASP A 77 29.81 1.26 26.23
CA ASP A 77 29.28 2.62 26.40
C ASP A 77 29.68 3.27 27.74
N GLN A 78 29.97 2.45 28.76
CA GLN A 78 30.45 2.86 30.08
C GLN A 78 31.98 2.95 30.21
N LYS A 79 32.72 3.12 29.11
CA LYS A 79 34.19 3.27 29.07
C LYS A 79 35.00 2.10 29.69
N THR A 80 34.42 0.91 29.79
CA THR A 80 35.16 -0.30 30.18
C THR A 80 35.74 -0.97 28.93
N PHE A 81 37.01 -1.37 29.01
CA PHE A 81 37.77 -1.97 27.92
C PHE A 81 37.88 -3.49 28.09
N PHE A 82 37.64 -4.19 27.00
CA PHE A 82 37.61 -5.64 26.91
C PHE A 82 38.51 -6.10 25.77
N LYS A 83 39.41 -7.05 26.03
CA LYS A 83 40.27 -7.68 25.04
C LYS A 83 39.75 -9.07 24.72
N ILE A 84 39.65 -9.44 23.45
CA ILE A 84 39.29 -10.80 23.06
C ILE A 84 40.47 -11.73 23.32
N VAL A 85 40.26 -12.74 24.17
CA VAL A 85 41.27 -13.75 24.53
C VAL A 85 41.08 -15.02 23.73
N GLU A 86 39.83 -15.43 23.52
CA GLU A 86 39.51 -16.71 22.91
C GLU A 86 38.24 -16.61 22.08
N ILE A 87 38.17 -17.33 20.96
CA ILE A 87 36.95 -17.45 20.14
C ILE A 87 36.65 -18.93 19.96
N PRO A 88 35.94 -19.57 20.91
CA PRO A 88 35.63 -21.00 20.84
C PRO A 88 34.78 -21.41 19.64
N SER A 89 33.92 -20.52 19.15
CA SER A 89 33.05 -20.79 18.00
C SER A 89 32.79 -19.51 17.24
N LYS A 90 33.09 -19.51 15.93
CA LYS A 90 32.98 -18.36 15.04
C LYS A 90 31.96 -18.65 13.94
N GLY A 91 30.93 -17.81 13.81
CA GLY A 91 29.86 -18.02 12.83
C GLY A 91 29.18 -16.73 12.36
N SER A 92 28.54 -16.81 11.20
CA SER A 92 27.74 -15.72 10.60
C SER A 92 26.35 -15.56 11.22
N LYS A 93 25.91 -16.55 12.02
CA LYS A 93 24.63 -16.59 12.72
C LYS A 93 24.80 -16.62 14.25
N GLY A 94 25.92 -16.10 14.73
CA GLY A 94 26.29 -16.15 16.12
C GLY A 94 27.55 -16.98 16.40
N GLY A 95 27.99 -16.87 17.64
CA GLY A 95 29.00 -17.73 18.23
C GLY A 95 29.44 -17.24 19.60
N ILE A 96 30.56 -17.78 20.04
CA ILE A 96 31.03 -17.63 21.41
C ILE A 96 32.42 -17.02 21.37
N PHE A 97 32.63 -15.98 22.16
CA PHE A 97 33.94 -15.39 22.36
C PHE A 97 34.13 -15.02 23.83
N VAL A 98 35.36 -15.12 24.28
CA VAL A 98 35.78 -14.82 25.66
C VAL A 98 36.53 -13.51 25.64
N VAL A 99 36.05 -12.57 26.44
CA VAL A 99 36.70 -11.28 26.63
C VAL A 99 37.28 -11.16 28.02
N GLU A 100 38.42 -10.50 28.12
CA GLU A 100 39.09 -10.17 29.38
C GLU A 100 39.02 -8.67 29.60
N ARG A 101 38.64 -8.26 30.81
CA ARG A 101 38.53 -6.85 31.16
C ARG A 101 39.91 -6.27 31.44
N THR A 102 40.38 -5.40 30.55
CA THR A 102 41.71 -4.79 30.65
C THR A 102 41.69 -3.45 31.39
N ALA A 103 40.58 -2.72 31.37
CA ALA A 103 40.42 -1.47 32.13
C ALA A 103 38.94 -1.17 32.44
N GLY A 104 38.66 -0.58 33.61
CA GLY A 104 37.31 -0.29 34.10
C GLY A 104 36.67 -1.37 34.99
N SER A 105 35.52 -1.05 35.61
CA SER A 105 34.88 -1.86 36.65
C SER A 105 33.52 -2.48 36.26
N THR A 106 32.98 -2.21 35.07
CA THR A 106 31.61 -2.66 34.74
C THR A 106 31.57 -3.95 33.93
N ASP A 107 30.47 -4.70 34.06
CA ASP A 107 30.22 -5.92 33.31
C ASP A 107 29.93 -5.65 31.83
N PRO A 108 30.09 -6.67 30.95
CA PRO A 108 29.86 -6.50 29.52
C PRO A 108 28.38 -6.27 29.22
N ASP A 109 28.04 -5.16 28.56
CA ASP A 109 26.68 -4.88 28.06
C ASP A 109 26.48 -5.49 26.66
N ARG A 110 25.28 -5.43 26.10
CA ARG A 110 24.95 -5.94 24.75
C ARG A 110 25.61 -5.18 23.60
N LYS A 111 26.17 -3.99 23.83
CA LYS A 111 26.73 -3.12 22.77
C LYS A 111 28.24 -2.95 22.95
N PHE A 112 28.99 -3.27 21.91
CA PHE A 112 30.44 -3.15 21.90
C PHE A 112 30.90 -2.29 20.73
N HIS A 113 31.78 -1.34 21.03
CA HIS A 113 32.46 -0.49 20.06
C HIS A 113 33.91 -0.91 19.95
N ARG A 114 34.40 -1.14 18.73
CA ARG A 114 35.76 -1.62 18.52
C ARG A 114 36.77 -0.47 18.62
N VAL A 115 37.91 -0.74 19.25
CA VAL A 115 38.95 0.25 19.56
C VAL A 115 40.30 -0.05 18.87
N SER A 116 40.63 -1.32 18.59
CA SER A 116 41.87 -1.70 17.87
C SER A 116 41.74 -2.95 16.99
N GLY A 117 42.55 -3.06 15.92
CA GLY A 117 42.72 -4.23 15.02
C GLY A 117 42.09 -4.09 13.60
N LEU A 118 41.80 -5.23 12.92
CA LEU A 118 41.11 -5.29 11.60
C LEU A 118 39.67 -5.88 11.55
N GLY A 119 39.13 -6.51 12.60
CA GLY A 119 37.70 -6.88 12.76
C GLY A 119 36.58 -5.80 12.71
N PRO A 120 35.31 -6.13 13.05
CA PRO A 120 34.16 -5.25 12.81
C PRO A 120 34.09 -4.05 13.78
N VAL A 121 33.66 -2.88 13.29
CA VAL A 121 33.60 -1.62 14.06
C VAL A 121 32.53 -1.67 15.17
N THR A 122 31.46 -2.43 14.97
CA THR A 122 30.39 -2.71 15.94
C THR A 122 29.90 -4.14 15.76
N LEU A 123 29.69 -4.88 16.85
CA LEU A 123 28.92 -6.12 16.81
C LEU A 123 27.47 -5.73 16.48
N ALA A 124 27.10 -5.92 15.21
CA ALA A 124 25.82 -5.47 14.70
C ALA A 124 24.72 -6.37 15.25
N SER A 125 24.13 -5.98 16.37
CA SER A 125 22.87 -6.53 16.86
C SER A 125 21.86 -6.51 15.71
N ARG A 126 21.26 -7.66 15.36
CA ARG A 126 20.12 -7.67 14.42
C ARG A 126 19.04 -6.75 14.95
N LEU A 127 18.86 -5.58 14.32
CA LEU A 127 17.76 -4.69 14.68
C LEU A 127 16.46 -5.41 14.34
N THR A 128 15.64 -5.69 15.36
CA THR A 128 14.28 -6.20 15.13
C THR A 128 13.39 -5.09 14.60
N LEU A 129 12.26 -5.45 13.97
CA LEU A 129 11.26 -4.46 13.52
C LEU A 129 10.76 -3.59 14.68
N LEU A 130 10.70 -4.16 15.89
CA LEU A 130 10.35 -3.44 17.11
C LEU A 130 11.43 -2.41 17.47
N ASP A 131 12.72 -2.79 17.36
CA ASP A 131 13.83 -1.85 17.62
C ASP A 131 13.78 -0.68 16.63
N ILE A 132 13.50 -0.93 15.35
CA ILE A 132 13.35 0.13 14.33
C ILE A 132 12.17 1.06 14.68
N TYR A 133 11.04 0.50 15.13
CA TYR A 133 9.88 1.28 15.54
C TYR A 133 10.17 2.16 16.76
N LEU A 134 10.82 1.60 17.79
CA LEU A 134 11.18 2.33 19.01
C LEU A 134 12.22 3.42 18.72
N LEU A 135 13.16 3.18 17.79
CA LEU A 135 14.17 4.16 17.40
C LEU A 135 13.58 5.35 16.61
N GLY A 136 12.58 5.13 15.76
CA GLY A 136 12.08 6.17 14.86
C GLY A 136 11.21 7.27 15.51
N GLY A 137 10.78 7.08 16.76
CA GLY A 137 10.07 8.09 17.55
C GLY A 137 8.64 8.38 17.06
N MET A 138 8.18 9.62 17.27
CA MET A 138 6.77 10.03 17.06
C MET A 138 6.24 9.77 15.63
N PHE A 139 7.08 9.96 14.60
CA PHE A 139 6.68 9.80 13.20
C PHE A 139 6.48 8.34 12.78
N MET A 140 6.95 7.37 13.57
CA MET A 140 6.69 5.95 13.29
C MET A 140 5.24 5.57 13.54
N HIS A 141 4.52 6.28 14.42
CA HIS A 141 3.14 5.97 14.77
C HIS A 141 2.18 6.12 13.57
N PRO A 142 2.16 7.26 12.84
CA PRO A 142 1.31 7.40 11.66
C PRO A 142 1.72 6.43 10.52
N ILE A 143 3.02 6.17 10.33
CA ILE A 143 3.49 5.21 9.32
C ILE A 143 3.00 3.78 9.63
N ALA A 144 3.10 3.37 10.89
CA ALA A 144 2.61 2.06 11.34
C ALA A 144 1.09 1.96 11.18
N LEU A 145 0.34 3.02 11.49
CA LEU A 145 -1.10 3.08 11.28
C LEU A 145 -1.45 2.92 9.80
N LEU A 146 -0.76 3.61 8.90
CA LEU A 146 -0.95 3.44 7.45
C LEU A 146 -0.66 2.00 7.01
N GLY A 147 0.37 1.35 7.57
CA GLY A 147 0.67 -0.06 7.32
C GLY A 147 -0.47 -1.00 7.72
N ILE A 148 -1.04 -0.80 8.91
CA ILE A 148 -2.20 -1.57 9.39
C ILE A 148 -3.42 -1.34 8.48
N PHE A 149 -3.69 -0.08 8.12
CA PHE A 149 -4.78 0.27 7.21
C PHE A 149 -4.61 -0.37 5.84
N THR A 150 -3.40 -0.40 5.28
CA THR A 150 -3.11 -1.11 4.02
C THR A 150 -3.49 -2.58 4.11
N ILE A 151 -3.14 -3.25 5.21
CA ILE A 151 -3.46 -4.68 5.41
C ILE A 151 -4.98 -4.88 5.49
N ILE A 152 -5.67 -4.09 6.31
CA ILE A 152 -7.14 -4.17 6.48
C ILE A 152 -7.84 -3.92 5.14
N LEU A 153 -7.46 -2.87 4.42
CA LEU A 153 -8.06 -2.54 3.14
C LEU A 153 -7.74 -3.60 2.07
N SER A 154 -6.54 -4.16 2.07
CA SER A 154 -6.18 -5.24 1.14
C SER A 154 -7.01 -6.50 1.38
N LEU A 155 -7.25 -6.88 2.64
CA LEU A 155 -8.14 -7.99 2.97
C LEU A 155 -9.59 -7.70 2.58
N ASN A 156 -10.07 -6.48 2.85
CA ASN A 156 -11.41 -6.05 2.47
C ASN A 156 -11.61 -6.06 0.95
N CYS A 157 -10.66 -5.50 0.18
CA CYS A 157 -10.63 -5.54 -1.27
C CYS A 157 -10.65 -6.99 -1.79
N LEU A 158 -9.81 -7.86 -1.22
CA LEU A 158 -9.78 -9.26 -1.61
C LEU A 158 -11.12 -9.95 -1.37
N TRP A 159 -11.83 -9.63 -0.30
CA TRP A 159 -13.15 -10.18 -0.02
C TRP A 159 -14.23 -9.64 -0.96
N ILE A 160 -14.30 -8.32 -1.15
CA ILE A 160 -15.30 -7.61 -1.97
C ILE A 160 -15.16 -7.98 -3.46
N TYR A 161 -13.94 -8.07 -3.98
CA TYR A 161 -13.68 -8.34 -5.41
C TYR A 161 -13.70 -9.82 -5.77
N ARG A 162 -14.06 -10.72 -4.83
CA ARG A 162 -14.29 -12.12 -5.19
C ARG A 162 -15.42 -12.18 -6.21
N ARG A 163 -15.08 -12.56 -7.44
CA ARG A 163 -15.98 -12.66 -8.60
C ARG A 163 -17.33 -13.34 -8.29
N LYS A 164 -17.31 -14.41 -7.47
CA LYS A 164 -18.51 -15.14 -7.04
C LYS A 164 -19.51 -14.27 -6.26
N ALA A 165 -19.06 -13.20 -5.61
CA ALA A 165 -19.90 -12.31 -4.81
C ALA A 165 -20.49 -11.14 -5.61
N GLN A 166 -19.92 -10.79 -6.78
CA GLN A 166 -20.36 -9.60 -7.54
C GLN A 166 -21.08 -9.94 -8.84
N CYS A 167 -20.68 -11.05 -9.48
CA CYS A 167 -21.29 -11.55 -10.72
C CYS A 167 -21.32 -13.09 -10.66
N PRO A 168 -22.29 -13.68 -9.94
CA PRO A 168 -22.47 -15.12 -9.88
C PRO A 168 -22.89 -15.64 -11.26
N GLN A 169 -22.12 -16.57 -11.83
CA GLN A 169 -22.42 -17.14 -13.15
C GLN A 169 -23.79 -17.82 -13.18
N ALA A 170 -24.13 -18.55 -12.11
CA ALA A 170 -25.43 -19.21 -11.98
C ALA A 170 -26.60 -18.22 -12.05
N PHE A 171 -26.44 -17.02 -11.47
CA PHE A 171 -27.43 -15.95 -11.56
C PHE A 171 -27.55 -15.41 -12.99
N VAL A 172 -26.42 -15.18 -13.68
CA VAL A 172 -26.42 -14.70 -15.07
C VAL A 172 -27.17 -15.69 -15.97
N ASP A 173 -26.85 -16.99 -15.86
CA ASP A 173 -27.46 -18.03 -16.70
C ASP A 173 -28.96 -18.20 -16.40
N ALA A 174 -29.35 -18.16 -15.12
CA ALA A 174 -30.76 -18.26 -14.72
C ALA A 174 -31.56 -17.03 -15.16
N SER A 175 -31.01 -15.83 -14.97
CA SER A 175 -31.66 -14.57 -15.36
C SER A 175 -31.77 -14.43 -16.88
N TRP A 176 -30.76 -14.89 -17.62
CA TRP A 176 -30.82 -14.93 -19.08
C TRP A 176 -31.95 -15.84 -19.58
N LYS A 177 -32.11 -17.04 -19.00
CA LYS A 177 -33.22 -17.96 -19.33
C LYS A 177 -34.58 -17.35 -19.01
N ALA A 178 -34.73 -16.71 -17.84
CA ALA A 178 -35.98 -16.03 -17.47
C ALA A 178 -36.34 -14.93 -18.48
N LEU A 179 -35.35 -14.15 -18.90
CA LEU A 179 -35.53 -13.09 -19.90
C LEU A 179 -35.89 -13.65 -21.29
N GLN A 180 -35.27 -14.76 -21.72
CA GLN A 180 -35.62 -15.45 -22.97
C GLN A 180 -37.06 -16.00 -22.95
N ASN A 181 -37.50 -16.54 -21.82
CA ASN A 181 -38.84 -17.07 -21.61
C ASN A 181 -39.91 -15.97 -21.40
N ARG A 182 -39.51 -14.70 -21.39
CA ARG A 182 -40.35 -13.52 -21.07
C ARG A 182 -40.94 -13.53 -19.66
N ASP A 183 -40.36 -14.29 -18.74
CA ASP A 183 -40.80 -14.32 -17.35
C ASP A 183 -40.10 -13.20 -16.56
N LEU A 184 -40.71 -12.01 -16.60
CA LEU A 184 -40.21 -10.83 -15.88
C LEU A 184 -40.35 -10.96 -14.36
N VAL A 185 -41.30 -11.78 -13.89
CA VAL A 185 -41.56 -11.99 -12.47
C VAL A 185 -40.46 -12.84 -11.86
N GLU A 186 -40.10 -13.95 -12.52
CA GLU A 186 -38.99 -14.79 -12.09
C GLU A 186 -37.65 -14.04 -12.19
N PHE A 187 -37.47 -13.22 -13.22
CA PHE A 187 -36.29 -12.37 -13.35
C PHE A 187 -36.12 -11.40 -12.16
N ASP A 188 -37.17 -10.67 -11.79
CA ASP A 188 -37.14 -9.75 -10.64
C ASP A 188 -36.92 -10.50 -9.31
N ARG A 189 -37.53 -11.69 -9.15
CA ARG A 189 -37.33 -12.56 -7.98
C ARG A 189 -35.87 -12.96 -7.83
N LEU A 190 -35.24 -13.44 -8.90
CA LEU A 190 -33.82 -13.81 -8.91
C LEU A 190 -32.95 -12.59 -8.61
N ALA A 191 -33.25 -11.43 -9.23
CA ALA A 191 -32.48 -10.21 -9.04
C ALA A 191 -32.52 -9.72 -7.59
N LYS A 192 -33.68 -9.84 -6.92
CA LYS A 192 -33.87 -9.50 -5.49
C LYS A 192 -33.18 -10.47 -4.53
N ALA A 193 -33.13 -11.77 -4.87
CA ALA A 193 -32.51 -12.80 -4.04
C ALA A 193 -30.98 -12.66 -3.95
N GLU A 194 -30.33 -12.27 -5.04
CA GLU A 194 -28.87 -12.18 -5.12
C GLU A 194 -28.34 -10.78 -4.78
N ARG A 195 -27.18 -10.73 -4.11
CA ARG A 195 -26.47 -9.48 -3.80
C ARG A 195 -25.23 -9.38 -4.69
N GLY A 196 -25.00 -8.22 -5.27
CA GLY A 196 -23.82 -7.95 -6.09
C GLY A 196 -24.03 -6.79 -7.05
N LEU A 197 -22.97 -6.38 -7.74
CA LEU A 197 -23.02 -5.34 -8.76
C LEU A 197 -24.05 -5.65 -9.86
N PHE A 198 -23.95 -6.82 -10.48
CA PHE A 198 -24.80 -7.17 -11.63
C PHE A 198 -26.28 -7.38 -11.24
N PRO A 199 -26.63 -8.15 -10.17
CA PRO A 199 -28.02 -8.25 -9.71
C PRO A 199 -28.65 -6.90 -9.34
N ALA A 200 -27.90 -5.96 -8.76
CA ALA A 200 -28.41 -4.64 -8.42
C ALA A 200 -28.84 -3.85 -9.67
N ILE A 201 -28.11 -3.99 -10.77
CA ILE A 201 -28.42 -3.36 -12.06
C ILE A 201 -29.57 -4.11 -12.75
N CYS A 202 -29.62 -5.44 -12.66
CA CYS A 202 -30.76 -6.22 -13.19
C CYS A 202 -32.10 -5.79 -12.58
N ARG A 203 -32.16 -5.47 -11.29
CA ARG A 203 -33.39 -4.98 -10.63
C ARG A 203 -33.95 -3.73 -11.30
N THR A 204 -33.09 -2.82 -11.78
CA THR A 204 -33.55 -1.59 -12.42
C THR A 204 -34.07 -1.80 -13.83
N LEU A 205 -33.75 -2.93 -14.47
CA LEU A 205 -34.20 -3.27 -15.82
C LEU A 205 -35.70 -3.58 -15.89
N THR A 206 -36.26 -4.11 -14.81
CA THR A 206 -37.67 -4.49 -14.70
C THR A 206 -38.48 -3.56 -13.80
N ASP A 207 -37.81 -2.66 -13.06
CA ASP A 207 -38.48 -1.64 -12.27
C ASP A 207 -39.34 -0.73 -13.16
N ARG A 208 -40.61 -0.54 -12.74
CA ARG A 208 -41.62 0.27 -13.46
C ARG A 208 -41.71 -0.05 -14.95
N TRP A 209 -41.73 -1.34 -15.27
CA TRP A 209 -41.77 -1.82 -16.65
C TRP A 209 -42.90 -1.20 -17.48
N GLU A 210 -44.10 -1.06 -16.93
CA GLU A 210 -45.28 -0.59 -17.67
C GLU A 210 -45.19 0.88 -18.08
N THR A 211 -44.74 1.75 -17.18
CA THR A 211 -44.75 3.21 -17.38
C THR A 211 -43.47 3.76 -17.98
N SER A 212 -42.41 2.95 -18.09
CA SER A 212 -41.10 3.44 -18.55
C SER A 212 -40.89 3.25 -20.05
N THR A 213 -40.25 4.23 -20.68
CA THR A 213 -39.69 4.12 -22.04
C THR A 213 -38.38 3.31 -22.00
N VAL A 214 -37.90 2.87 -23.16
CA VAL A 214 -36.63 2.14 -23.27
C VAL A 214 -35.46 3.00 -22.78
N GLU A 215 -35.45 4.27 -23.16
CA GLU A 215 -34.45 5.27 -22.78
C GLU A 215 -34.45 5.50 -21.26
N ASP A 216 -35.62 5.52 -20.63
CA ASP A 216 -35.75 5.68 -19.18
C ASP A 216 -35.16 4.46 -18.43
N ILE A 217 -35.30 3.25 -18.97
CA ILE A 217 -34.75 2.02 -18.38
C ILE A 217 -33.22 2.04 -18.50
N GLU A 218 -32.70 2.42 -19.68
CA GLU A 218 -31.26 2.52 -19.94
C GLU A 218 -30.60 3.55 -19.03
N GLY A 219 -31.14 4.77 -18.95
CA GLY A 219 -30.62 5.81 -18.08
C GLY A 219 -30.62 5.43 -16.59
N ARG A 220 -31.64 4.70 -16.11
CA ARG A 220 -31.65 4.17 -14.73
C ARG A 220 -30.57 3.11 -14.50
N ALA A 221 -30.43 2.18 -15.43
CA ALA A 221 -29.43 1.12 -15.34
C ALA A 221 -28.02 1.70 -15.30
N GLU A 222 -27.71 2.66 -16.16
CA GLU A 222 -26.42 3.37 -16.19
C GLU A 222 -26.16 4.15 -14.90
N SER A 223 -27.15 4.89 -14.39
CA SER A 223 -27.01 5.66 -13.14
C SER A 223 -26.70 4.78 -11.93
N VAL A 224 -27.41 3.64 -11.81
CA VAL A 224 -27.19 2.67 -10.73
C VAL A 224 -25.85 1.96 -10.92
N ALA A 225 -25.50 1.56 -12.15
CA ALA A 225 -24.19 1.00 -12.47
C ALA A 225 -23.06 1.94 -12.04
N ALA A 226 -23.10 3.20 -12.44
CA ALA A 226 -22.11 4.21 -12.09
C ALA A 226 -21.96 4.37 -10.57
N THR A 227 -23.08 4.41 -9.85
CA THR A 227 -23.08 4.54 -8.38
C THR A 227 -22.42 3.34 -7.71
N HIS A 228 -22.76 2.12 -8.10
CA HIS A 228 -22.17 0.90 -7.53
C HIS A 228 -20.70 0.72 -7.94
N ILE A 229 -20.33 1.04 -9.17
CA ILE A 229 -18.94 1.03 -9.66
C ILE A 229 -18.09 2.00 -8.84
N ASN A 230 -18.59 3.23 -8.60
CA ASN A 230 -17.84 4.21 -7.82
C ASN A 230 -17.62 3.73 -6.38
N ARG A 231 -18.63 3.12 -5.74
CA ARG A 231 -18.51 2.50 -4.41
C ARG A 231 -17.44 1.40 -4.39
N LEU A 232 -17.38 0.57 -5.43
CA LEU A 232 -16.36 -0.47 -5.55
C LEU A 232 -14.97 0.11 -5.82
N ARG A 233 -14.85 1.31 -6.38
CA ARG A 233 -13.57 1.98 -6.67
C ARG A 233 -12.98 2.70 -5.44
N THR A 234 -13.81 3.13 -4.49
CA THR A 234 -13.38 3.86 -3.28
C THR A 234 -12.22 3.19 -2.52
N PRO A 235 -12.29 1.91 -2.11
CA PRO A 235 -11.20 1.33 -1.30
C PRO A 235 -9.88 1.19 -2.08
N VAL A 236 -9.94 0.98 -3.40
CA VAL A 236 -8.76 0.98 -4.28
C VAL A 236 -8.16 2.38 -4.40
N LYS A 237 -8.97 3.43 -4.51
CA LYS A 237 -8.47 4.83 -4.46
C LYS A 237 -7.76 5.13 -3.14
N THR A 238 -8.28 4.64 -2.02
CA THR A 238 -7.65 4.82 -0.70
C THR A 238 -6.28 4.12 -0.64
N LEU A 239 -6.14 2.92 -1.21
CA LEU A 239 -4.83 2.26 -1.32
C LEU A 239 -3.80 3.12 -2.09
N ASN A 240 -4.22 3.73 -3.20
CA ASN A 240 -3.36 4.64 -3.96
C ASN A 240 -2.93 5.85 -3.14
N LEU A 241 -3.86 6.42 -2.38
CA LEU A 241 -3.56 7.54 -1.49
C LEU A 241 -2.51 7.15 -0.44
N ILE A 242 -2.64 5.97 0.18
CA ILE A 242 -1.66 5.48 1.15
C ILE A 242 -0.29 5.26 0.49
N ALA A 243 -0.26 4.67 -0.70
CA ALA A 243 0.98 4.45 -1.46
C ALA A 243 1.72 5.75 -1.79
N ALA A 244 0.99 6.84 -2.07
CA ALA A 244 1.57 8.15 -2.33
C ALA A 244 1.91 8.94 -1.04
N ALA A 245 1.09 8.83 0.00
CA ALA A 245 1.25 9.60 1.24
C ALA A 245 2.33 9.03 2.16
N ALA A 246 2.51 7.71 2.21
CA ALA A 246 3.47 7.07 3.11
C ALA A 246 4.92 7.56 2.89
N PRO A 247 5.47 7.62 1.66
CA PRO A 247 6.82 8.13 1.42
C PRO A 247 6.99 9.61 1.82
N LEU A 248 5.95 10.43 1.59
CA LEU A 248 5.96 11.84 1.95
C LEU A 248 6.00 12.03 3.48
N LEU A 249 5.28 11.20 4.22
CA LEU A 249 5.36 11.18 5.69
C LEU A 249 6.75 10.72 6.19
N GLY A 250 7.36 9.75 5.52
CA GLY A 250 8.73 9.33 5.80
C GLY A 250 9.74 10.46 5.61
N LEU A 251 9.64 11.17 4.47
CA LEU A 251 10.47 12.34 4.16
C LEU A 251 10.26 13.47 5.17
N LEU A 252 9.02 13.74 5.57
CA LEU A 252 8.73 14.73 6.61
C LEU A 252 9.40 14.35 7.94
N GLY A 253 9.31 13.08 8.33
CA GLY A 253 9.92 12.56 9.55
C GLY A 253 11.44 12.68 9.56
N THR A 254 12.11 12.56 8.41
CA THR A 254 13.55 12.77 8.32
C THR A 254 13.92 14.23 8.40
N ILE A 255 13.21 15.12 7.71
CA ILE A 255 13.47 16.56 7.76
C ILE A 255 13.33 17.07 9.19
N VAL A 256 12.19 16.82 9.84
CA VAL A 256 11.95 17.24 11.23
C VAL A 256 12.97 16.57 12.17
N GLY A 257 13.27 15.29 11.92
CA GLY A 257 14.26 14.56 12.68
C GLY A 257 15.67 15.15 12.61
N MET A 258 16.11 15.61 11.44
CA MET A 258 17.42 16.22 11.26
C MET A 258 17.49 17.60 11.93
N VAL A 259 16.42 18.40 11.87
CA VAL A 259 16.36 19.68 12.59
C VAL A 259 16.64 19.47 14.08
N LEU A 260 15.96 18.50 14.71
CA LEU A 260 16.17 18.17 16.12
C LEU A 260 17.59 17.66 16.42
N VAL A 261 18.18 16.87 15.51
CA VAL A 261 19.56 16.39 15.69
C VAL A 261 20.54 17.57 15.63
N PHE A 262 20.37 18.51 14.69
CA PHE A 262 21.23 19.69 14.58
C PHE A 262 21.13 20.61 15.80
N GLU A 263 19.92 20.81 16.33
CA GLU A 263 19.70 21.56 17.57
C GLU A 263 20.37 20.88 18.77
N ALA A 264 20.24 19.57 18.91
CA ALA A 264 20.81 18.80 20.02
C ALA A 264 22.35 18.83 20.05
N VAL A 265 23.00 18.91 18.88
CA VAL A 265 24.48 18.96 18.78
C VAL A 265 25.04 20.37 18.64
N ALA A 266 24.21 21.41 18.79
CA ALA A 266 24.63 22.81 18.66
C ALA A 266 25.72 23.19 19.67
N GLY A 267 25.64 22.67 20.90
CA GLY A 267 26.62 22.91 21.98
C GLY A 267 27.80 21.94 22.03
N ALA A 268 27.83 20.89 21.19
CA ALA A 268 28.93 19.92 21.15
C ALA A 268 30.05 20.39 20.20
N THR A 269 31.30 20.02 20.49
CA THR A 269 32.47 20.36 19.66
C THR A 269 33.31 19.13 19.33
N GLY A 270 34.11 19.22 18.26
CA GLY A 270 35.05 18.17 17.86
C GLY A 270 34.40 16.82 17.51
N ALA A 271 35.08 15.73 17.88
CA ALA A 271 34.69 14.36 17.53
C ALA A 271 33.32 13.93 18.12
N ALA A 272 32.96 14.44 19.31
CA ALA A 272 31.69 14.12 19.96
C ALA A 272 30.48 14.61 19.13
N LYS A 273 30.58 15.80 18.52
CA LYS A 273 29.56 16.33 17.60
C LYS A 273 29.38 15.45 16.37
N ALA A 274 30.50 15.01 15.77
CA ALA A 274 30.47 14.17 14.58
C ALA A 274 29.82 12.80 14.87
N GLN A 275 30.15 12.18 16.01
CA GLN A 275 29.57 10.90 16.40
C GLN A 275 28.07 11.01 16.70
N ALA A 276 27.64 12.04 17.42
CA ALA A 276 26.23 12.26 17.74
C ALA A 276 25.40 12.53 16.46
N LEU A 277 25.93 13.34 15.54
CA LEU A 277 25.29 13.63 14.26
C LEU A 277 25.15 12.35 13.41
N ALA A 278 26.21 11.56 13.28
CA ALA A 278 26.18 10.30 12.54
C ALA A 278 25.16 9.30 13.12
N ALA A 279 25.10 9.21 14.46
CA ALA A 279 24.11 8.37 15.14
C ALA A 279 22.67 8.87 14.87
N GLY A 280 22.42 10.17 14.97
CA GLY A 280 21.13 10.78 14.68
C GLY A 280 20.68 10.56 13.24
N ILE A 281 21.57 10.77 12.27
CA ILE A 281 21.27 10.60 10.85
C ILE A 281 20.84 9.17 10.55
N ARG A 282 21.59 8.19 11.08
CA ARG A 282 21.30 6.76 10.90
C ARG A 282 19.87 6.42 11.34
N VAL A 283 19.43 6.91 12.50
CA VAL A 283 18.06 6.67 13.00
C VAL A 283 17.01 7.25 12.06
N LYS A 284 17.23 8.46 11.53
CA LYS A 284 16.25 9.10 10.65
C LYS A 284 16.16 8.40 9.29
N LEU A 285 17.26 7.91 8.73
CA LEU A 285 17.22 7.14 7.48
C LEU A 285 16.33 5.88 7.58
N PHE A 286 16.25 5.24 8.74
CA PHE A 286 15.35 4.11 8.96
C PHE A 286 13.86 4.51 8.89
N CYS A 287 13.50 5.74 9.23
CA CYS A 287 12.12 6.24 9.12
C CYS A 287 11.67 6.26 7.65
N THR A 288 12.53 6.71 6.73
CA THR A 288 12.25 6.67 5.28
C THR A 288 12.15 5.24 4.78
N ALA A 289 13.08 4.37 5.20
CA ALA A 289 13.06 2.98 4.80
C ALA A 289 11.76 2.28 5.24
N ALA A 290 11.29 2.54 6.47
CA ALA A 290 10.03 2.02 6.98
C ALA A 290 8.81 2.53 6.20
N ALA A 291 8.78 3.82 5.85
CA ALA A 291 7.72 4.39 5.02
C ALA A 291 7.66 3.73 3.63
N LEU A 292 8.81 3.51 3.00
CA LEU A 292 8.90 2.81 1.71
C LEU A 292 8.49 1.34 1.82
N ALA A 293 8.83 0.68 2.92
CA ALA A 293 8.41 -0.69 3.19
C ALA A 293 6.87 -0.84 3.26
N VAL A 294 6.14 0.22 3.63
CA VAL A 294 4.66 0.26 3.59
C VAL A 294 4.15 0.70 2.21
N ALA A 295 4.80 1.68 1.58
CA ALA A 295 4.36 2.24 0.31
C ALA A 295 4.43 1.23 -0.84
N ILE A 296 5.52 0.46 -0.94
CA ILE A 296 5.75 -0.50 -2.03
C ILE A 296 4.65 -1.57 -2.07
N PRO A 297 4.34 -2.30 -0.97
CA PRO A 297 3.24 -3.27 -0.98
C PRO A 297 1.88 -2.63 -1.27
N SER A 298 1.64 -1.42 -0.74
CA SER A 298 0.39 -0.67 -1.00
C SER A 298 0.21 -0.39 -2.50
N LEU A 299 1.29 -0.03 -3.19
CA LEU A 299 1.28 0.22 -4.63
C LEU A 299 1.01 -1.03 -5.45
N PHE A 300 1.67 -2.15 -5.11
CA PHE A 300 1.39 -3.45 -5.75
C PHE A 300 -0.06 -3.90 -5.55
N ALA A 301 -0.58 -3.75 -4.33
CA ALA A 301 -1.96 -4.06 -4.01
C ALA A 301 -2.93 -3.17 -4.83
N TYR A 302 -2.65 -1.86 -4.94
CA TYR A 302 -3.44 -0.94 -5.74
C TYR A 302 -3.55 -1.40 -7.20
N PHE A 303 -2.42 -1.63 -7.87
CA PHE A 303 -2.43 -2.04 -9.27
C PHE A 303 -3.11 -3.41 -9.48
N GLY A 304 -2.84 -4.37 -8.60
CA GLY A 304 -3.46 -5.70 -8.66
C GLY A 304 -4.99 -5.62 -8.52
N PHE A 305 -5.49 -4.91 -7.51
CA PHE A 305 -6.93 -4.76 -7.30
C PHE A 305 -7.60 -3.88 -8.35
N ASN A 306 -6.93 -2.83 -8.83
CA ASN A 306 -7.46 -1.98 -9.90
C ASN A 306 -7.65 -2.78 -11.19
N GLN A 307 -6.70 -3.66 -11.54
CA GLN A 307 -6.83 -4.55 -12.71
C GLN A 307 -7.98 -5.55 -12.54
N MET A 308 -8.11 -6.16 -11.35
CA MET A 308 -9.20 -7.09 -11.05
C MET A 308 -10.57 -6.41 -11.10
N LEU A 309 -10.67 -5.20 -10.54
CA LEU A 309 -11.88 -4.39 -10.56
C LEU A 309 -12.23 -3.96 -11.98
N GLY A 310 -11.26 -3.51 -12.79
CA GLY A 310 -11.46 -3.18 -14.20
C GLY A 310 -12.03 -4.36 -14.98
N GLY A 311 -11.44 -5.55 -14.85
CA GLY A 311 -11.96 -6.76 -15.50
C GLY A 311 -13.35 -7.17 -15.02
N LEU A 312 -13.72 -6.90 -13.76
CA LEU A 312 -15.07 -7.12 -13.25
C LEU A 312 -16.07 -6.13 -13.85
N ILE A 313 -15.71 -4.85 -13.92
CA ILE A 313 -16.54 -3.77 -14.48
C ILE A 313 -16.82 -4.03 -15.96
N SER A 314 -15.79 -4.21 -16.77
CA SER A 314 -15.96 -4.45 -18.22
C SER A 314 -16.82 -5.68 -18.50
N ARG A 315 -16.70 -6.73 -17.67
CA ARG A 315 -17.57 -7.90 -17.79
C ARG A 315 -19.03 -7.60 -17.45
N CYS A 316 -19.27 -6.80 -16.41
CA CYS A 316 -20.63 -6.41 -16.05
C CYS A 316 -21.23 -5.51 -17.13
N GLU A 317 -20.48 -4.55 -17.67
CA GLU A 317 -20.89 -3.69 -18.79
C GLU A 317 -21.33 -4.52 -20.00
N LEU A 318 -20.50 -5.48 -20.44
CA LEU A 318 -20.85 -6.38 -21.55
C LEU A 318 -22.14 -7.18 -21.28
N LEU A 319 -22.34 -7.68 -20.05
CA LEU A 319 -23.56 -8.41 -19.70
C LEU A 319 -24.78 -7.49 -19.63
N ILE A 320 -24.62 -6.25 -19.14
CA ILE A 320 -25.68 -5.26 -19.09
C ILE A 320 -26.11 -4.92 -20.51
N GLU A 321 -25.19 -4.66 -21.43
CA GLU A 321 -25.50 -4.42 -22.85
C GLU A 321 -26.29 -5.58 -23.47
N GLN A 322 -25.87 -6.82 -23.23
CA GLN A 322 -26.57 -8.02 -23.73
C GLN A 322 -27.99 -8.13 -23.18
N PHE A 323 -28.18 -7.90 -21.87
CA PHE A 323 -29.49 -7.95 -21.22
C PHE A 323 -30.38 -6.79 -21.68
N MET A 324 -29.81 -5.59 -21.80
CA MET A 324 -30.48 -4.40 -22.33
C MET A 324 -30.98 -4.64 -23.74
N HIS A 325 -30.17 -5.24 -24.61
CA HIS A 325 -30.60 -5.58 -25.97
C HIS A 325 -31.82 -6.52 -25.98
N GLN A 326 -31.84 -7.54 -25.12
CA GLN A 326 -33.01 -8.42 -24.98
C GLN A 326 -34.23 -7.68 -24.42
N VAL A 327 -34.05 -6.85 -23.40
CA VAL A 327 -35.09 -5.99 -22.83
C VAL A 327 -35.70 -5.09 -23.91
N LYS A 328 -34.88 -4.46 -24.77
CA LYS A 328 -35.32 -3.62 -25.90
C LYS A 328 -36.22 -4.42 -26.86
N ILE A 329 -35.84 -5.67 -27.18
CA ILE A 329 -36.66 -6.56 -28.02
C ILE A 329 -38.00 -6.90 -27.35
N LEU A 330 -37.99 -7.23 -26.05
CA LEU A 330 -39.19 -7.59 -25.31
C LEU A 330 -40.16 -6.41 -25.19
N LYS A 331 -39.65 -5.22 -24.89
CA LYS A 331 -40.45 -3.99 -24.78
C LYS A 331 -41.07 -3.62 -26.13
N ARG A 332 -40.32 -3.71 -27.24
CA ARG A 332 -40.84 -3.49 -28.60
C ARG A 332 -41.96 -4.48 -28.95
N LYS A 333 -41.82 -5.76 -28.61
CA LYS A 333 -42.85 -6.77 -28.86
C LYS A 333 -44.08 -6.63 -27.95
N SER A 334 -43.92 -6.02 -26.79
CA SER A 334 -45.02 -5.73 -25.86
C SER A 334 -45.73 -4.41 -26.20
N GLY A 335 -45.07 -3.53 -26.95
CA GLY A 335 -45.54 -2.19 -27.33
C GLY A 335 -46.00 -2.01 -28.77
N GLY A 336 -46.39 -3.07 -29.51
CA GLY A 336 -46.97 -2.91 -30.85
C GLY A 336 -48.09 -3.92 -31.17
N PRO A 337 -49.21 -3.51 -31.82
CA PRO A 337 -49.53 -2.18 -32.38
C PRO A 337 -50.63 -1.44 -31.60
N ALA A 338 -50.32 -0.25 -31.10
CA ALA A 338 -51.31 0.76 -30.72
C ALA A 338 -50.91 2.10 -31.37
N SER A 339 -50.73 2.07 -32.70
CA SER A 339 -50.73 3.28 -33.53
C SER A 339 -51.75 3.03 -34.64
N GLY A 340 -52.90 3.69 -34.47
CA GLY A 340 -53.97 3.93 -35.43
C GLY A 340 -54.07 2.98 -36.62
N ALA A 341 -55.10 2.13 -36.58
CA ALA A 341 -55.91 1.92 -37.77
C ALA A 341 -56.33 3.29 -38.30
N GLN A 342 -55.55 3.82 -39.24
CA GLN A 342 -55.90 5.00 -40.00
C GLN A 342 -56.95 4.54 -40.99
N GLU A 343 -58.19 4.62 -40.51
CA GLU A 343 -59.44 4.45 -41.23
C GLU A 343 -59.32 5.18 -42.57
N HIS A 344 -59.09 4.41 -43.63
CA HIS A 344 -59.23 4.83 -45.02
C HIS A 344 -60.73 4.97 -45.34
N ALA A 345 -61.42 5.86 -44.61
CA ALA A 345 -62.73 6.35 -44.99
C ALA A 345 -62.49 7.68 -45.71
N ILE A 346 -62.33 7.58 -47.03
CA ILE A 346 -62.40 8.70 -47.96
C ILE A 346 -63.81 9.29 -47.84
N HIS A 347 -63.99 10.23 -46.92
CA HIS A 347 -65.15 11.12 -46.93
C HIS A 347 -64.91 12.17 -48.01
N LEU A 348 -65.45 11.90 -49.21
CA LEU A 348 -65.78 12.95 -50.16
C LEU A 348 -66.70 13.94 -49.45
N ARG A 349 -66.17 15.12 -49.10
CA ARG A 349 -66.97 16.28 -48.74
C ARG A 349 -66.59 17.42 -49.65
N VAL A 350 -67.43 17.60 -50.68
CA VAL A 350 -67.50 18.80 -51.51
C VAL A 350 -67.76 20.00 -50.59
N PRO A 351 -66.93 21.06 -50.60
CA PRO A 351 -67.32 22.34 -50.03
C PRO A 351 -68.07 23.15 -51.09
N ALA A 352 -69.34 23.44 -50.79
CA ALA A 352 -70.10 24.48 -51.46
C ALA A 352 -69.58 25.86 -51.04
N ASP A 353 -69.70 26.81 -51.96
CA ASP A 353 -69.42 28.24 -51.88
C ASP A 353 -69.68 28.94 -50.54
N GLY A 354 -68.90 30.00 -50.29
CA GLY A 354 -69.39 31.11 -49.47
C GLY A 354 -68.33 31.98 -48.79
N GLY A 355 -67.78 32.94 -49.53
CA GLY A 355 -67.74 34.35 -49.11
C GLY A 355 -66.78 34.82 -48.00
N SER A 356 -65.99 35.82 -48.40
CA SER A 356 -65.45 36.95 -47.62
C SER A 356 -64.17 36.77 -46.78
N ALA A 357 -63.08 37.29 -47.36
CA ALA A 357 -61.93 37.86 -46.66
C ALA A 357 -62.35 39.09 -45.81
N PRO A 358 -61.56 39.48 -44.79
CA PRO A 358 -60.50 40.46 -45.07
C PRO A 358 -59.23 40.33 -44.20
N GLY A 359 -58.16 41.01 -44.62
CA GLY A 359 -57.19 41.62 -43.68
C GLY A 359 -55.78 41.05 -43.69
N VAL A 360 -54.98 41.44 -44.69
CA VAL A 360 -53.52 41.29 -44.70
C VAL A 360 -52.91 42.30 -43.72
N ALA A 361 -52.27 41.80 -42.66
CA ALA A 361 -51.38 42.59 -41.80
C ALA A 361 -49.92 42.19 -42.10
N THR A 362 -49.24 43.02 -42.89
CA THR A 362 -47.81 42.91 -43.18
C THR A 362 -47.03 43.47 -41.99
N ALA A 363 -46.30 42.59 -41.30
CA ALA A 363 -45.35 42.97 -40.25
C ALA A 363 -44.06 43.52 -40.87
N ILE A 364 -43.68 44.71 -40.42
CA ILE A 364 -42.41 45.39 -40.68
C ILE A 364 -41.43 44.96 -39.58
N THR A 365 -40.28 44.40 -39.96
CA THR A 365 -39.06 44.28 -39.14
C THR A 365 -37.92 44.78 -40.04
N ASP A 366 -37.51 46.03 -39.88
CA ASP A 366 -36.46 46.50 -38.96
C ASP A 366 -35.04 46.10 -39.40
N ARG A 367 -34.31 47.11 -39.88
CA ARG A 367 -32.86 47.17 -40.07
C ARG A 367 -32.47 48.62 -39.78
N GLY A 368 -31.71 48.83 -38.71
CA GLY A 368 -31.12 50.11 -38.34
C GLY A 368 -30.42 50.02 -37.00
#